data_AF-A0A3N5V908-F1
#
_entry.id   AF-A0A3N5V908-F1
#
_cell.length_a   1.000
_cell.length_b   1.000
_cell.length_c   1.000
_cell.angle_alpha   90.00
_cell.angle_beta   90.00
_cell.angle_gamma   90.00
#
_symmetry.space_group_name_H-M   'P 1'
#
loop_
_entity.id
_entity.type
_entity.pdbx_description
1 polymer ?
#
loop_
_entity_poly.entity_id
_entity_poly.type
_entity_poly.pdbx_seq_one_letter_code
_entity_poly.pdbx_strand_id
1 'polypeptide(L)'
;MQTNTIPPLDLSPAKWIWLPSERCLPNTFVLFRRELNLAHAPRVARGWLTADSRYRLTVNGQRVQWGPAPCDPRWPEVDPCDLTALLQPGTNVIGVEVCYFGQGDGTWAMGAPGFIFRLEIDGQLVVSDASWKTCIDRAHRPGMYKRWFLRALQEEFDARLHPFGWDTPEFQPGPEYVLGADDATQFVGAAGQLGCGERPELRAREIPLMHETIVAALPLADCGRVTWHRDPNDWFESRVPGSFSITRDAGVDGAVPAANEGFFFSFGMPGQVVGFPRFTIDAAEGTIVEMMVRESHDVATGPLWMENYIFHWTRFICREGANEFESFDYESVMWIQLHVRNAKRPVTIRDVGVRRREYPWPNAPHIRCAEPALQSLFDASVNTLRNSCLETAVDGMGRERQQYSGDGSHQVQAVRPAFGDTKLPARFLKTFSQGLTLDGYFLDCWPAYDRLARLMQRQIGTTVWGPILDHGVGFNFDCWQHYLETGDRAALEEPYPRLKRFAGYLAALRRDDGLLPVENIGVPTVWIDHHAYRHESHKHCAFNLYVAAMFQHALANLAAAFGDDPEP
;
A
#
# COMPACT_ATOMS: atom_id res chain seq x y z
N MET A 1 22.10 18.65 17.38
CA MET A 1 21.74 19.68 16.38
C MET A 1 20.26 19.54 16.10
N GLN A 2 19.47 20.58 16.33
CA GLN A 2 18.05 20.59 15.97
C GLN A 2 17.96 20.48 14.44
N THR A 3 17.62 19.29 13.96
CA THR A 3 17.23 19.07 12.57
C THR A 3 15.96 19.87 12.33
N ASN A 4 15.97 20.78 11.34
CA ASN A 4 14.74 21.35 10.79
C ASN A 4 13.95 20.19 10.15
N THR A 5 13.18 19.50 10.98
CA THR A 5 12.21 18.51 10.54
C THR A 5 10.94 19.22 10.11
N ILE A 6 10.16 18.59 9.25
CA ILE A 6 8.79 19.00 8.94
C ILE A 6 8.09 19.29 10.28
N PRO A 7 7.50 20.48 10.49
CA PRO A 7 6.94 20.80 11.78
C PRO A 7 5.84 19.78 12.14
N PRO A 8 5.79 19.32 13.39
CA PRO A 8 4.76 18.40 13.84
C PRO A 8 3.37 18.97 13.56
N LEU A 9 2.48 18.15 13.01
CA LEU A 9 1.09 18.50 12.84
C LEU A 9 0.34 18.29 14.16
N ASP A 10 0.01 19.38 14.84
CA ASP A 10 -0.83 19.32 16.03
C ASP A 10 -2.32 19.21 15.64
N LEU A 11 -2.92 18.08 16.00
CA LEU A 11 -4.35 17.82 15.80
C LEU A 11 -5.19 18.12 17.05
N SER A 12 -4.60 18.68 18.10
CA SER A 12 -5.33 19.01 19.33
C SER A 12 -6.59 19.86 19.04
N PRO A 13 -7.69 19.63 19.76
CA PRO A 13 -7.89 18.66 20.84
C PRO A 13 -8.31 17.24 20.38
N ALA A 14 -8.13 16.87 19.09
CA ALA A 14 -8.47 15.52 18.62
C ALA A 14 -7.63 14.45 19.32
N LYS A 15 -8.24 13.29 19.56
CA LYS A 15 -7.60 12.15 20.22
C LYS A 15 -7.53 10.96 19.28
N TRP A 16 -6.51 10.13 19.47
CA TRP A 16 -6.52 8.78 18.93
C TRP A 16 -7.64 8.00 19.60
N ILE A 17 -8.58 7.50 18.81
CA ILE A 17 -9.70 6.67 19.27
C ILE A 17 -9.66 5.30 18.62
N TRP A 18 -10.26 4.33 19.30
CA TRP A 18 -10.52 3.00 18.77
C TRP A 18 -11.83 2.43 19.34
N LEU A 19 -12.17 1.20 18.94
CA LEU A 19 -13.18 0.40 19.62
C LEU A 19 -12.75 0.18 21.09
N PRO A 20 -13.65 0.32 22.08
CA PRO A 20 -13.36 0.04 23.49
C PRO A 20 -13.18 -1.48 23.72
N SER A 21 -12.01 -2.02 23.36
CA SER A 21 -11.68 -3.43 23.52
C SER A 21 -10.33 -3.64 24.21
N GLU A 22 -10.24 -4.67 25.04
CA GLU A 22 -8.99 -5.06 25.72
C GLU A 22 -8.00 -5.77 24.78
N ARG A 23 -8.47 -6.19 23.61
CA ARG A 23 -7.68 -6.86 22.57
C ARG A 23 -8.17 -6.44 21.19
N CYS A 24 -7.24 -6.31 20.24
CA CYS A 24 -7.54 -6.24 18.81
C CYS A 24 -6.83 -7.40 18.09
N LEU A 25 -7.56 -8.11 17.23
CA LEU A 25 -6.97 -9.16 16.40
C LEU A 25 -6.36 -8.55 15.12
N PRO A 26 -5.37 -9.20 14.49
CA PRO A 26 -4.95 -8.84 13.14
C PRO A 26 -6.11 -8.83 12.14
N ASN A 27 -5.98 -8.07 11.06
CA ASN A 27 -6.99 -7.95 10.00
C ASN A 27 -8.40 -7.65 10.55
N THR A 28 -8.51 -6.70 11.49
CA THR A 28 -9.80 -6.29 12.07
C THR A 28 -10.27 -5.00 11.41
N PHE A 29 -11.52 -5.01 10.92
CA PHE A 29 -12.20 -3.85 10.38
C PHE A 29 -13.11 -3.21 11.44
N VAL A 30 -12.97 -1.90 11.64
CA VAL A 30 -13.82 -1.11 12.54
C VAL A 30 -14.44 0.05 11.77
N LEU A 31 -15.75 0.19 11.89
CA LEU A 31 -16.54 1.28 11.33
C LEU A 31 -16.64 2.40 12.37
N PHE A 32 -16.15 3.59 12.04
CA PHE A 32 -16.26 4.81 12.83
C PHE A 32 -17.30 5.72 12.20
N ARG A 33 -18.37 6.03 12.94
CA ARG A 33 -19.50 6.83 12.46
C ARG A 33 -19.66 8.09 13.31
N ARG A 34 -19.71 9.25 12.65
CA ARG A 34 -20.05 10.53 13.27
C ARG A 34 -21.22 11.17 12.55
N GLU A 35 -22.26 11.52 13.31
CA GLU A 35 -23.40 12.28 12.81
C GLU A 35 -23.22 13.76 13.11
N LEU A 36 -23.58 14.59 12.13
CA LEU A 36 -23.54 16.05 12.22
C LEU A 36 -24.88 16.60 11.76
N ASN A 37 -25.38 17.63 12.42
CA ASN A 37 -26.55 18.36 11.97
C ASN A 37 -26.17 19.80 11.65
N LEU A 38 -26.30 20.20 10.38
CA LEU A 38 -25.87 21.51 9.89
C LEU A 38 -27.08 22.35 9.51
N ALA A 39 -27.16 23.59 9.98
CA ALA A 39 -28.27 24.49 9.62
C ALA A 39 -28.24 24.88 8.13
N HIS A 40 -27.06 24.95 7.54
CA HIS A 40 -26.80 25.37 6.16
C HIS A 40 -25.67 24.52 5.57
N ALA A 41 -25.53 24.52 4.24
CA ALA A 41 -24.34 23.96 3.60
C ALA A 41 -23.11 24.78 4.01
N PRO A 42 -22.00 24.14 4.41
CA PRO A 42 -20.83 24.88 4.88
C PRO A 42 -20.12 25.58 3.72
N ARG A 43 -19.53 26.75 4.00
CA ARG A 43 -18.68 27.45 3.03
C ARG A 43 -17.32 26.77 2.91
N VAL A 44 -16.79 26.26 4.02
CA VAL A 44 -15.55 25.47 4.07
C VAL A 44 -15.70 24.37 5.12
N ALA A 45 -15.35 23.14 4.76
CA ALA A 45 -15.19 22.02 5.68
C ALA A 45 -13.89 21.28 5.36
N ARG A 46 -12.82 21.59 6.08
CA ARG A 46 -11.46 21.07 5.79
C ARG A 46 -10.79 20.55 7.05
N GLY A 47 -9.99 19.51 6.88
CA GLY A 47 -9.46 18.78 7.99
C GLY A 47 -8.33 17.84 7.63
N TRP A 48 -8.06 16.97 8.59
CA TRP A 48 -6.97 16.02 8.58
C TRP A 48 -7.44 14.72 9.21
N LEU A 49 -6.99 13.61 8.64
CA LEU A 49 -7.21 12.29 9.23
C LEU A 49 -6.06 11.34 8.95
N THR A 50 -5.88 10.39 9.86
CA THR A 50 -5.07 9.20 9.62
C THR A 50 -5.58 8.06 10.48
N ALA A 51 -5.16 6.86 10.14
CA ALA A 51 -5.48 5.66 10.91
C ALA A 51 -4.36 4.65 10.74
N ASP A 52 -4.33 3.68 11.64
CA ASP A 52 -3.42 2.54 11.54
C ASP A 52 -4.26 1.25 11.46
N SER A 53 -4.21 0.51 10.35
CA SER A 53 -3.17 0.56 9.30
C SER A 53 -3.63 1.23 8.01
N ARG A 54 -4.92 1.12 7.66
CA ARG A 54 -5.55 1.72 6.47
C ARG A 54 -6.97 2.18 6.79
N TYR A 55 -7.44 3.22 6.13
CA TYR A 55 -8.81 3.72 6.22
C TYR A 55 -9.44 3.96 4.84
N ARG A 56 -10.77 3.90 4.81
CA ARG A 56 -11.63 4.40 3.74
C ARG A 56 -12.61 5.42 4.32
N LEU A 57 -12.55 6.66 3.82
CA LEU A 57 -13.41 7.77 4.25
C LEU A 57 -14.62 7.91 3.32
N THR A 58 -15.79 8.02 3.91
CA THR A 58 -17.05 8.31 3.24
C THR A 58 -17.79 9.47 3.91
N VAL A 59 -18.59 10.19 3.13
CA VAL A 59 -19.53 11.20 3.64
C VAL A 59 -20.87 10.95 2.97
N ASN A 60 -21.93 10.75 3.76
CA ASN A 60 -23.28 10.46 3.27
C ASN A 60 -23.32 9.29 2.27
N GLY A 61 -22.56 8.22 2.54
CA GLY A 61 -22.41 7.06 1.65
C GLY A 61 -21.50 7.26 0.43
N GLN A 62 -20.98 8.46 0.19
CA GLN A 62 -20.08 8.74 -0.93
C GLN A 62 -18.61 8.55 -0.51
N ARG A 63 -17.88 7.69 -1.24
CA ARG A 63 -16.43 7.51 -1.10
C ARG A 63 -15.68 8.81 -1.39
N VAL A 64 -14.80 9.19 -0.45
CA VAL A 64 -13.96 10.40 -0.53
C VAL A 64 -12.53 10.05 -0.87
N GLN A 65 -11.90 9.20 -0.05
CA GLN A 65 -10.49 8.84 -0.21
C GLN A 65 -10.15 7.55 0.57
N TRP A 66 -8.95 7.02 0.30
CA TRP A 66 -8.35 5.88 0.98
C TRP A 66 -6.91 6.22 1.36
N GLY A 67 -6.48 5.80 2.55
CA GLY A 67 -5.16 6.10 3.07
C GLY A 67 -4.83 5.31 4.35
N PRO A 68 -3.86 5.76 5.16
CA PRO A 68 -2.87 6.77 4.81
C PRO A 68 -1.84 6.25 3.81
N ALA A 69 -0.96 7.12 3.33
CA ALA A 69 0.23 6.70 2.60
C ALA A 69 1.12 5.78 3.47
N PRO A 70 1.87 4.84 2.86
CA PRO A 70 2.93 4.10 3.55
C PRO A 70 3.94 5.08 4.18
N CYS A 71 4.14 5.00 5.48
CA CYS A 71 4.99 5.90 6.26
C CYS A 71 5.76 5.14 7.34
N ASP A 72 6.79 5.79 7.86
CA ASP A 72 7.50 5.33 9.04
C ASP A 72 6.61 5.46 10.29
N PRO A 73 6.48 4.43 11.14
CA PRO A 73 5.64 4.50 12.33
C PRO A 73 6.08 5.55 13.37
N ARG A 74 7.33 6.06 13.29
CA ARG A 74 7.80 7.19 14.11
C ARG A 74 7.27 8.54 13.61
N TRP A 75 6.93 8.61 12.33
CA TRP A 75 6.42 9.81 11.66
C TRP A 75 5.15 9.50 10.85
N PRO A 76 4.03 9.12 11.49
CA PRO A 76 2.80 8.80 10.78
C PRO A 76 2.32 9.99 9.95
N GLU A 77 2.02 9.72 8.68
CA GLU A 77 1.47 10.75 7.79
C GLU A 77 -0.03 10.91 7.98
N VAL A 78 -0.47 12.18 7.91
CA VAL A 78 -1.84 12.61 8.06
C VAL A 78 -2.32 13.21 6.76
N ASP A 79 -3.37 12.62 6.21
CA ASP A 79 -3.95 13.05 4.94
C ASP A 79 -4.84 14.27 5.17
N PRO A 80 -4.79 15.28 4.29
CA PRO A 80 -5.80 16.32 4.27
C PRO A 80 -7.13 15.74 3.80
N CYS A 81 -8.24 16.33 4.23
CA CYS A 81 -9.57 16.10 3.67
C CYS A 81 -10.30 17.42 3.43
N ASP A 82 -11.04 17.49 2.32
CA ASP A 82 -11.96 18.59 2.00
C ASP A 82 -13.35 18.00 1.79
N LEU A 83 -14.24 18.23 2.75
CA LEU A 83 -15.60 17.70 2.76
C LEU A 83 -16.63 18.78 2.36
N THR A 84 -16.16 19.95 1.94
CA THR A 84 -17.02 21.13 1.68
C THR A 84 -18.14 20.82 0.70
N ALA A 85 -17.82 20.13 -0.40
CA ALA A 85 -18.78 19.82 -1.46
C ALA A 85 -19.71 18.63 -1.14
N LEU A 86 -19.46 17.91 -0.04
CA LEU A 86 -20.17 16.67 0.31
C LEU A 86 -21.15 16.86 1.48
N LEU A 87 -20.96 17.91 2.28
CA LEU A 87 -21.83 18.25 3.39
C LEU A 87 -23.01 19.11 2.92
N GLN A 88 -24.20 18.79 3.43
CA GLN A 88 -25.48 19.41 3.05
C GLN A 88 -26.23 19.97 4.28
N PRO A 89 -27.25 20.84 4.12
CA PRO A 89 -28.13 21.20 5.22
C PRO A 89 -28.84 19.97 5.81
N GLY A 90 -29.02 19.94 7.13
CA GLY A 90 -29.61 18.82 7.86
C GLY A 90 -28.58 17.78 8.32
N THR A 91 -29.02 16.54 8.43
CA THR A 91 -28.21 15.43 8.92
C THR A 91 -27.18 15.00 7.89
N ASN A 92 -25.93 14.91 8.33
CA ASN A 92 -24.81 14.36 7.59
C ASN A 92 -24.14 13.26 8.41
N VAL A 93 -23.56 12.29 7.73
CA VAL A 93 -22.78 11.23 8.36
C VAL A 93 -21.39 11.18 7.75
N ILE A 94 -20.37 11.22 8.60
CA ILE A 94 -18.99 10.91 8.25
C ILE A 94 -18.75 9.46 8.66
N GLY A 95 -18.43 8.61 7.69
CA GLY A 95 -18.05 7.22 7.89
C GLY A 95 -16.56 7.04 7.65
N VAL A 96 -15.86 6.38 8.58
CA VAL A 96 -14.49 5.92 8.36
C VAL A 96 -14.40 4.43 8.68
N GLU A 97 -14.15 3.61 7.66
CA GLU A 97 -13.83 2.20 7.85
C GLU A 97 -12.31 2.07 7.99
N VAL A 98 -11.84 1.49 9.10
CA VAL A 98 -10.41 1.29 9.36
C VAL A 98 -10.08 -0.19 9.44
N CYS A 99 -9.11 -0.63 8.66
CA CYS A 99 -8.51 -1.95 8.74
C CYS A 99 -7.18 -1.87 9.51
N TYR A 100 -7.13 -2.51 10.68
CA TYR A 100 -5.88 -2.75 11.38
C TYR A 100 -5.27 -4.08 10.91
N PHE A 101 -4.08 -4.02 10.31
CA PHE A 101 -3.41 -5.21 9.79
C PHE A 101 -2.90 -6.11 10.91
N GLY A 102 -2.23 -5.56 11.92
CA GLY A 102 -1.65 -6.31 13.04
C GLY A 102 -0.54 -7.31 12.68
N GLN A 103 -0.17 -7.40 11.40
CA GLN A 103 0.94 -8.17 10.87
C GLN A 103 1.61 -7.35 9.77
N GLY A 104 2.95 -7.37 9.73
CA GLY A 104 3.70 -6.51 8.83
C GLY A 104 3.40 -6.77 7.34
N ASP A 105 3.50 -5.73 6.52
CA ASP A 105 3.14 -5.69 5.11
C ASP A 105 4.28 -5.05 4.29
N GLY A 106 4.28 -5.24 2.96
CA GLY A 106 5.18 -4.54 2.06
C GLY A 106 5.04 -3.01 2.11
N THR A 107 3.89 -2.52 2.58
CA THR A 107 3.55 -1.09 2.66
C THR A 107 3.24 -0.61 4.10
N TRP A 108 3.46 -1.45 5.10
CA TRP A 108 3.23 -1.11 6.52
C TRP A 108 4.15 -1.96 7.41
N ALA A 109 5.05 -1.32 8.15
CA ALA A 109 6.06 -2.05 8.92
C ALA A 109 5.48 -2.66 10.20
N MET A 110 4.89 -1.81 11.05
CA MET A 110 4.31 -2.15 12.33
C MET A 110 3.57 -0.94 12.90
N GLY A 111 2.75 -1.18 13.91
CA GLY A 111 1.95 -0.14 14.53
C GLY A 111 0.81 -0.75 15.34
N ALA A 112 -0.23 0.02 15.55
CA ALA A 112 -1.28 -0.30 16.50
C ALA A 112 -2.63 0.28 16.12
N PRO A 113 -3.74 -0.36 16.53
CA PRO A 113 -5.07 0.09 16.15
C PRO A 113 -5.34 1.50 16.65
N GLY A 114 -5.71 2.39 15.72
CA GLY A 114 -6.02 3.77 16.07
C GLY A 114 -6.57 4.55 14.88
N PHE A 115 -7.39 5.55 15.18
CA PHE A 115 -7.92 6.53 14.24
C PHE A 115 -7.88 7.92 14.87
N ILE A 116 -7.45 8.93 14.11
CA ILE A 116 -7.50 10.33 14.52
C ILE A 116 -8.05 11.19 13.39
N PHE A 117 -8.89 12.16 13.76
CA PHE A 117 -9.63 13.01 12.83
C PHE A 117 -9.82 14.40 13.42
N ARG A 118 -9.57 15.43 12.61
CA ARG A 118 -9.84 16.83 12.96
C ARG A 118 -10.39 17.54 11.73
N LEU A 119 -11.61 18.05 11.81
CA LEU A 119 -12.27 18.79 10.75
C LEU A 119 -12.80 20.11 11.30
N GLU A 120 -12.55 21.18 10.56
CA GLU A 120 -13.12 22.50 10.83
C GLU A 120 -14.19 22.81 9.79
N ILE A 121 -15.40 23.12 10.25
CA ILE A 121 -16.57 23.44 9.44
C ILE A 121 -17.02 24.86 9.80
N ASP A 122 -16.72 25.84 8.95
CA ASP A 122 -17.04 27.27 9.18
C ASP A 122 -16.68 27.78 10.59
N GLY A 123 -15.55 27.32 11.14
CA GLY A 123 -15.05 27.67 12.48
C GLY A 123 -15.54 26.76 13.61
N GLN A 124 -16.48 25.84 13.36
CA GLN A 124 -16.86 24.78 14.28
C GLN A 124 -15.93 23.57 14.13
N LEU A 125 -15.46 23.03 15.24
CA LEU A 125 -14.56 21.88 15.24
C LEU A 125 -15.31 20.56 15.45
N VAL A 126 -15.01 19.58 14.61
CA VAL A 126 -15.39 18.17 14.75
C VAL A 126 -14.11 17.35 14.89
N VAL A 127 -13.94 16.67 16.02
CA VAL A 127 -12.75 15.90 16.32
C VAL A 127 -13.07 14.43 16.59
N SER A 128 -12.07 13.56 16.46
CA SER A 128 -12.11 12.21 17.01
C SER A 128 -12.05 12.26 18.54
N ASP A 129 -13.14 11.81 19.15
CA ASP A 129 -13.37 11.74 20.58
C ASP A 129 -14.43 10.65 20.87
N ALA A 130 -14.84 10.52 22.13
CA ALA A 130 -15.81 9.52 22.58
C ALA A 130 -17.23 9.72 22.03
N SER A 131 -17.47 10.77 21.25
CA SER A 131 -18.77 11.00 20.59
C SER A 131 -18.92 10.26 19.25
N TRP A 132 -17.85 9.62 18.77
CA TRP A 132 -17.90 8.70 17.63
C TRP A 132 -18.50 7.36 18.03
N LYS A 133 -19.37 6.82 17.18
CA LYS A 133 -19.84 5.43 17.31
C LYS A 133 -18.90 4.50 16.56
N THR A 134 -18.62 3.34 17.14
CA THR A 134 -17.67 2.35 16.64
C THR A 134 -18.33 0.97 16.60
N CYS A 135 -18.06 0.19 15.55
CA CYS A 135 -18.56 -1.18 15.41
C CYS A 135 -17.54 -2.03 14.67
N ILE A 136 -17.37 -3.30 15.06
CA ILE A 136 -16.57 -4.25 14.27
C ILE A 136 -17.40 -4.64 13.04
N ASP A 137 -16.86 -4.43 11.84
CA ASP A 137 -17.51 -4.93 10.63
C ASP A 137 -17.32 -6.45 10.55
N ARG A 138 -18.35 -7.20 10.95
CA ARG A 138 -18.31 -8.67 10.97
C ARG A 138 -18.40 -9.30 9.58
N ALA A 139 -18.68 -8.52 8.54
CA ALA A 139 -18.53 -8.98 7.17
C ALA A 139 -17.08 -9.37 6.87
N HIS A 140 -16.13 -8.64 7.46
CA HIS A 140 -14.72 -9.01 7.49
C HIS A 140 -14.41 -9.75 8.80
N ARG A 141 -14.18 -11.06 8.73
CA ARG A 141 -13.89 -11.85 9.93
C ARG A 141 -12.60 -11.34 10.62
N PRO A 142 -12.64 -10.92 11.90
CA PRO A 142 -11.42 -10.52 12.59
C PRO A 142 -10.46 -11.69 12.81
N GLY A 143 -9.16 -11.44 12.73
CA GLY A 143 -8.13 -12.44 12.99
C GLY A 143 -7.86 -13.38 11.82
N MET A 144 -8.24 -13.01 10.59
CA MET A 144 -7.90 -13.78 9.39
C MET A 144 -6.38 -13.90 9.22
N TYR A 145 -5.95 -15.04 8.68
CA TYR A 145 -4.55 -15.33 8.45
C TYR A 145 -3.92 -14.37 7.43
N LYS A 146 -2.59 -14.28 7.45
CA LYS A 146 -1.83 -13.47 6.51
C LYS A 146 -1.96 -14.04 5.10
N ARG A 147 -2.26 -13.22 4.09
CA ARG A 147 -2.23 -13.65 2.69
C ARG A 147 -0.86 -14.19 2.28
N TRP A 148 0.18 -13.40 2.54
CA TRP A 148 1.55 -13.69 2.13
C TRP A 148 2.53 -12.92 3.02
N PHE A 149 3.82 -13.23 3.02
CA PHE A 149 4.77 -12.58 3.93
C PHE A 149 4.87 -11.04 3.75
N LEU A 150 4.43 -10.48 2.60
CA LEU A 150 4.34 -9.03 2.33
C LEU A 150 2.92 -8.52 2.09
N ARG A 151 1.89 -9.34 2.27
CA ARG A 151 0.50 -8.93 2.13
C ARG A 151 -0.27 -9.35 3.37
N ALA A 152 -0.61 -8.40 4.24
CA ALA A 152 -1.25 -8.69 5.51
C ALA A 152 -2.69 -9.21 5.34
N LEU A 153 -3.48 -8.52 4.52
CA LEU A 153 -4.90 -8.81 4.35
C LEU A 153 -5.14 -9.95 3.35
N GLN A 154 -5.65 -11.08 3.84
CA GLN A 154 -6.40 -12.03 3.03
C GLN A 154 -7.89 -11.68 3.15
N GLU A 155 -8.40 -10.96 2.16
CA GLU A 155 -9.76 -10.41 2.23
C GLU A 155 -10.82 -11.47 1.98
N GLU A 156 -11.70 -11.63 2.97
CA GLU A 156 -12.96 -12.34 2.84
C GLU A 156 -14.07 -11.44 3.39
N PHE A 157 -15.11 -11.25 2.59
CA PHE A 157 -16.21 -10.36 2.88
C PHE A 157 -17.56 -11.06 2.76
N ASP A 158 -18.32 -11.11 3.85
CA ASP A 158 -19.68 -11.63 3.88
C ASP A 158 -20.71 -10.50 3.87
N ALA A 159 -21.29 -10.23 2.70
CA ALA A 159 -22.27 -9.15 2.51
C ALA A 159 -23.50 -9.31 3.39
N ARG A 160 -23.81 -10.53 3.86
CA ARG A 160 -24.99 -10.77 4.73
C ARG A 160 -24.82 -10.17 6.12
N LEU A 161 -23.58 -9.91 6.53
CA LEU A 161 -23.23 -9.38 7.85
C LEU A 161 -22.89 -7.89 7.82
N HIS A 162 -22.71 -7.30 6.64
CA HIS A 162 -22.32 -5.90 6.52
C HIS A 162 -23.52 -4.97 6.79
N PRO A 163 -23.37 -3.94 7.65
CA PRO A 163 -24.43 -2.98 7.92
C PRO A 163 -24.55 -1.97 6.76
N PHE A 164 -25.10 -2.39 5.63
CA PHE A 164 -25.24 -1.51 4.46
C PHE A 164 -25.96 -0.18 4.81
N GLY A 165 -25.38 0.92 4.34
CA GLY A 165 -25.85 2.27 4.62
C GLY A 165 -25.37 2.84 5.97
N TRP A 166 -24.53 2.14 6.72
CA TRP A 166 -24.04 2.60 8.05
C TRP A 166 -23.49 4.03 8.07
N ASP A 167 -22.95 4.48 6.95
CA ASP A 167 -22.36 5.78 6.69
C ASP A 167 -23.31 6.78 6.02
N THR A 168 -24.62 6.51 6.02
CA THR A 168 -25.67 7.43 5.54
C THR A 168 -26.56 7.94 6.68
N PRO A 169 -27.23 9.10 6.50
CA PRO A 169 -28.14 9.68 7.49
C PRO A 169 -29.34 8.79 7.86
N GLU A 170 -29.82 7.95 6.95
CA GLU A 170 -31.02 7.13 7.13
C GLU A 170 -30.79 5.93 8.05
N PHE A 171 -29.54 5.48 8.17
CA PHE A 171 -29.18 4.31 8.95
C PHE A 171 -29.32 4.56 10.46
N GLN A 172 -29.93 3.59 11.13
CA GLN A 172 -30.12 3.59 12.58
C GLN A 172 -29.14 2.60 13.23
N PRO A 173 -28.10 3.08 13.94
CA PRO A 173 -27.13 2.21 14.59
C PRO A 173 -27.79 1.32 15.65
N GLY A 174 -27.58 0.01 15.53
CA GLY A 174 -28.01 -0.99 16.51
C GLY A 174 -27.14 -1.01 17.77
N PRO A 175 -27.45 -1.90 18.73
CA PRO A 175 -26.71 -2.03 19.99
C PRO A 175 -25.24 -2.45 19.82
N GLU A 176 -24.85 -2.99 18.67
CA GLU A 176 -23.47 -3.31 18.32
C GLU A 176 -22.57 -2.07 18.14
N TYR A 177 -23.16 -0.89 17.93
CA TYR A 177 -22.41 0.37 17.87
C TYR A 177 -22.21 0.94 19.27
N VAL A 178 -20.94 1.00 19.69
CA VAL A 178 -20.53 1.53 21.00
C VAL A 178 -19.73 2.81 20.84
N LEU A 179 -19.72 3.68 21.85
CA LEU A 179 -18.92 4.90 21.82
C LEU A 179 -17.42 4.56 21.76
N GLY A 180 -16.67 5.31 20.96
CA GLY A 180 -15.22 5.16 20.83
C GLY A 180 -14.51 5.45 22.16
N ALA A 181 -13.37 4.78 22.37
CA ALA A 181 -12.53 5.00 23.54
C ALA A 181 -11.45 6.06 23.26
N ASP A 182 -11.42 7.10 24.09
CA ASP A 182 -10.44 8.21 24.04
C ASP A 182 -9.03 7.86 24.54
N ASP A 183 -8.82 6.64 25.04
CA ASP A 183 -7.54 6.16 25.57
C ASP A 183 -6.87 5.11 24.66
N ALA A 184 -7.19 5.13 23.35
CA ALA A 184 -6.48 4.29 22.38
C ALA A 184 -4.98 4.64 22.27
N THR A 185 -4.55 5.74 22.90
CA THR A 185 -3.14 6.03 23.20
C THR A 185 -2.41 4.91 23.95
N GLN A 186 -3.11 4.02 24.67
CA GLN A 186 -2.48 2.82 25.25
C GLN A 186 -2.04 1.78 24.20
N PHE A 187 -2.62 1.85 22.99
CA PHE A 187 -2.29 0.94 21.92
C PHE A 187 -1.27 1.53 20.96
N VAL A 188 -1.15 2.86 20.80
CA VAL A 188 -0.19 3.58 19.92
C VAL A 188 1.27 3.11 20.13
N GLY A 189 1.61 2.00 19.45
CA GLY A 189 2.91 1.37 19.41
C GLY A 189 3.32 0.62 20.68
N ALA A 190 4.16 -0.39 20.48
CA ALA A 190 4.98 -1.00 21.54
C ALA A 190 5.81 0.03 22.34
N ALA A 191 5.94 1.28 21.85
CA ALA A 191 6.60 2.39 22.53
C ALA A 191 5.96 2.75 23.88
N GLY A 192 4.62 2.75 23.97
CA GLY A 192 3.91 3.05 25.22
C GLY A 192 4.06 1.95 26.28
N GLN A 193 4.06 0.68 25.87
CA GLN A 193 4.11 -0.47 26.77
C GLN A 193 5.54 -0.88 27.18
N LEU A 194 6.55 -0.60 26.35
CA LEU A 194 7.95 -0.99 26.60
C LEU A 194 8.84 0.16 27.11
N GLY A 195 8.27 1.34 27.37
CA GLY A 195 9.04 2.50 27.86
C GLY A 195 10.06 3.03 26.86
N CYS A 196 9.86 2.77 25.56
CA CYS A 196 10.74 3.26 24.50
C CYS A 196 10.42 4.72 24.20
N GLY A 197 11.46 5.56 24.18
CA GLY A 197 11.36 7.02 24.08
C GLY A 197 10.70 7.58 22.81
N GLU A 198 10.25 8.83 22.96
CA GLU A 198 9.57 9.74 22.02
C GLU A 198 8.28 9.21 21.38
N ARG A 199 7.18 9.95 21.60
CA ARG A 199 5.88 9.66 20.96
C ARG A 199 5.98 9.87 19.45
N PRO A 200 5.24 9.10 18.62
CA PRO A 200 5.17 9.36 17.19
C PRO A 200 4.81 10.81 16.89
N GLU A 201 5.50 11.41 15.93
CA GLU A 201 5.30 12.78 15.50
C GLU A 201 4.43 12.78 14.24
N LEU A 202 3.19 13.26 14.35
CA LEU A 202 2.29 13.35 13.19
C LEU A 202 2.84 14.35 12.18
N ARG A 203 2.81 13.98 10.89
CA ARG A 203 3.26 14.86 9.79
C ARG A 203 2.18 15.01 8.75
N ALA A 204 2.06 16.21 8.19
CA ALA A 204 1.17 16.42 7.06
C ALA A 204 1.69 15.66 5.83
N ARG A 205 0.77 15.04 5.08
CA ARG A 205 1.07 14.44 3.78
C ARG A 205 1.74 15.46 2.84
N GLU A 206 2.86 15.09 2.23
CA GLU A 206 3.66 16.00 1.38
C GLU A 206 3.35 15.89 -0.13
N ILE A 207 2.63 14.84 -0.53
CA ILE A 207 2.21 14.58 -1.90
C ILE A 207 0.69 14.72 -2.03
N PRO A 208 0.14 14.97 -3.22
CA PRO A 208 -1.32 14.98 -3.41
C PRO A 208 -1.95 13.62 -3.07
N LEU A 209 -3.25 13.63 -2.80
CA LEU A 209 -4.05 12.41 -2.71
C LEU A 209 -4.11 11.72 -4.08
N MET A 210 -4.27 10.40 -4.07
CA MET A 210 -4.40 9.63 -5.31
C MET A 210 -5.70 9.98 -6.01
N HIS A 211 -5.65 10.10 -7.34
CA HIS A 211 -6.84 10.26 -8.16
C HIS A 211 -7.45 8.89 -8.43
N GLU A 212 -8.76 8.74 -8.20
CA GLU A 212 -9.47 7.48 -8.38
C GLU A 212 -10.43 7.56 -9.58
N THR A 213 -10.31 6.64 -10.55
CA THR A 213 -11.19 6.57 -11.73
C THR A 213 -11.65 5.14 -12.00
N ILE A 214 -12.84 4.97 -12.60
CA ILE A 214 -13.32 3.64 -12.98
C ILE A 214 -12.76 3.28 -14.36
N VAL A 215 -12.06 2.15 -14.42
CA VAL A 215 -11.63 1.51 -15.68
C VAL A 215 -12.42 0.22 -15.85
N ALA A 216 -13.26 0.17 -16.87
CA ALA A 216 -14.00 -1.04 -17.20
C ALA A 216 -13.06 -2.12 -17.75
N ALA A 217 -13.35 -3.38 -17.42
CA ALA A 217 -12.72 -4.51 -18.08
C ALA A 217 -13.20 -4.63 -19.54
N LEU A 218 -12.42 -5.32 -20.35
CA LEU A 218 -12.82 -5.76 -21.68
C LEU A 218 -13.97 -6.79 -21.57
N PRO A 219 -14.71 -7.03 -22.67
CA PRO A 219 -15.73 -8.09 -22.70
C PRO A 219 -15.19 -9.45 -22.23
N LEU A 220 -16.10 -10.32 -21.80
CA LEU A 220 -15.79 -11.69 -21.34
C LEU A 220 -14.87 -12.40 -22.35
N ALA A 221 -13.70 -12.83 -21.89
CA ALA A 221 -12.67 -13.42 -22.72
C ALA A 221 -12.69 -14.96 -22.69
N ASP A 222 -13.02 -15.55 -21.54
CA ASP A 222 -13.14 -17.00 -21.37
C ASP A 222 -14.11 -17.33 -20.24
N CYS A 223 -14.71 -18.52 -20.31
CA CYS A 223 -15.56 -19.03 -19.23
C CYS A 223 -15.62 -20.56 -19.25
N GLY A 224 -16.05 -21.12 -18.12
CA GLY A 224 -16.24 -22.56 -18.03
C GLY A 224 -16.52 -23.06 -16.64
N ARG A 225 -16.36 -24.37 -16.48
CA ARG A 225 -16.75 -25.10 -15.28
C ARG A 225 -15.53 -25.52 -14.47
N VAL A 226 -15.67 -25.43 -13.15
CA VAL A 226 -14.77 -25.98 -12.14
C VAL A 226 -15.52 -27.11 -11.44
N THR A 227 -14.99 -28.33 -11.49
CA THR A 227 -15.53 -29.47 -10.73
C THR A 227 -14.61 -29.72 -9.54
N TRP A 228 -15.15 -29.59 -8.33
CA TRP A 228 -14.44 -29.81 -7.08
C TRP A 228 -14.45 -31.29 -6.70
N HIS A 229 -13.28 -31.82 -6.36
CA HIS A 229 -13.06 -33.21 -5.93
C HIS A 229 -12.98 -33.36 -4.41
N ARG A 230 -13.00 -32.23 -3.69
CA ARG A 230 -12.97 -32.11 -2.23
C ARG A 230 -13.49 -30.71 -1.84
N ASP A 231 -13.36 -30.34 -0.57
CA ASP A 231 -13.75 -28.99 -0.13
C ASP A 231 -12.95 -27.93 -0.91
N PRO A 232 -13.60 -26.92 -1.52
CA PRO A 232 -12.90 -25.82 -2.20
C PRO A 232 -11.86 -25.12 -1.33
N ASN A 233 -12.07 -25.05 -0.01
CA ASN A 233 -11.14 -24.44 0.93
C ASN A 233 -9.82 -25.22 1.04
N ASP A 234 -9.81 -26.53 0.77
CA ASP A 234 -8.56 -27.29 0.67
C ASP A 234 -7.62 -26.68 -0.38
N TRP A 235 -8.17 -26.13 -1.47
CA TRP A 235 -7.39 -25.39 -2.46
C TRP A 235 -7.09 -23.95 -2.03
N PHE A 236 -8.10 -23.17 -1.65
CA PHE A 236 -7.92 -21.74 -1.40
C PHE A 236 -7.05 -21.45 -0.16
N GLU A 237 -7.20 -22.24 0.90
CA GLU A 237 -6.47 -22.07 2.16
C GLU A 237 -5.15 -22.83 2.18
N SER A 238 -5.09 -24.01 1.53
CA SER A 238 -3.96 -24.95 1.67
C SER A 238 -3.34 -25.45 0.36
N ARG A 239 -3.89 -25.06 -0.81
CA ARG A 239 -3.43 -25.50 -2.16
C ARG A 239 -3.30 -27.01 -2.31
N VAL A 240 -4.21 -27.78 -1.70
CA VAL A 240 -4.13 -29.24 -1.78
C VAL A 240 -4.20 -29.69 -3.26
N PRO A 241 -3.18 -30.40 -3.78
CA PRO A 241 -3.14 -30.79 -5.18
C PRO A 241 -4.34 -31.66 -5.60
N GLY A 242 -4.81 -31.49 -6.83
CA GLY A 242 -5.95 -32.25 -7.36
C GLY A 242 -7.28 -31.94 -6.65
N SER A 243 -7.45 -30.72 -6.15
CA SER A 243 -8.71 -30.28 -5.53
C SER A 243 -9.83 -30.04 -6.54
N PHE A 244 -9.50 -29.76 -7.80
CA PHE A 244 -10.49 -29.51 -8.85
C PHE A 244 -10.00 -29.97 -10.23
N SER A 245 -10.95 -30.10 -11.15
CA SER A 245 -10.73 -30.08 -12.60
C SER A 245 -11.41 -28.84 -13.20
N ILE A 246 -10.86 -28.28 -14.27
CA ILE A 246 -11.40 -27.07 -14.91
C ILE A 246 -11.48 -27.29 -16.43
N THR A 247 -12.61 -26.91 -17.03
CA THR A 247 -12.84 -27.04 -18.49
C THR A 247 -13.55 -25.81 -19.04
N ARG A 248 -13.24 -25.42 -20.27
CA ARG A 248 -14.02 -24.38 -20.98
C ARG A 248 -15.41 -24.89 -21.28
N ASP A 249 -16.41 -24.05 -21.02
CA ASP A 249 -17.80 -24.34 -21.32
C ASP A 249 -18.58 -23.03 -21.41
N ALA A 250 -18.97 -22.65 -22.63
CA ALA A 250 -19.80 -21.46 -22.85
C ALA A 250 -21.23 -21.61 -22.31
N GLY A 251 -21.68 -22.84 -22.03
CA GLY A 251 -23.01 -23.11 -21.47
C GLY A 251 -23.16 -22.80 -19.98
N VAL A 252 -22.12 -22.24 -19.34
CA VAL A 252 -22.21 -21.80 -17.93
C VAL A 252 -22.97 -20.49 -17.75
N ASP A 253 -23.09 -19.68 -18.81
CA ASP A 253 -23.90 -18.46 -18.76
C ASP A 253 -25.40 -18.82 -18.66
N GLY A 254 -26.07 -18.25 -17.66
CA GLY A 254 -27.46 -18.59 -17.33
C GLY A 254 -27.66 -19.95 -16.64
N ALA A 255 -26.60 -20.71 -16.35
CA ALA A 255 -26.69 -21.99 -15.66
C ALA A 255 -26.62 -21.84 -14.12
N VAL A 256 -26.91 -22.94 -13.42
CA VAL A 256 -26.72 -23.07 -11.97
C VAL A 256 -25.69 -24.17 -11.73
N PRO A 257 -24.61 -23.93 -10.99
CA PRO A 257 -23.62 -24.96 -10.71
C PRO A 257 -24.22 -26.05 -9.81
N ALA A 258 -23.85 -27.31 -10.05
CA ALA A 258 -24.15 -28.39 -9.10
C ALA A 258 -23.41 -28.18 -7.77
N ALA A 259 -23.76 -28.95 -6.73
CA ALA A 259 -23.21 -28.79 -5.39
C ALA A 259 -21.68 -28.89 -5.31
N ASN A 260 -21.06 -29.70 -6.17
CA ASN A 260 -19.61 -29.87 -6.29
C ASN A 260 -19.02 -29.12 -7.50
N GLU A 261 -19.77 -28.18 -8.09
CA GLU A 261 -19.32 -27.40 -9.24
C GLU A 261 -19.23 -25.90 -8.90
N GLY A 262 -18.48 -25.20 -9.72
CA GLY A 262 -18.49 -23.75 -9.83
C GLY A 262 -18.25 -23.35 -11.28
N PHE A 263 -18.38 -22.07 -11.57
CA PHE A 263 -18.10 -21.49 -12.88
C PHE A 263 -16.98 -20.46 -12.77
N PHE A 264 -16.17 -20.31 -13.81
CA PHE A 264 -15.21 -19.22 -13.91
C PHE A 264 -15.55 -18.29 -15.07
N PHE A 265 -15.27 -17.00 -14.89
CA PHE A 265 -15.42 -15.95 -15.91
C PHE A 265 -14.17 -15.09 -15.93
N SER A 266 -13.49 -15.01 -17.06
CA SER A 266 -12.21 -14.30 -17.23
C SER A 266 -12.40 -13.03 -18.04
N PHE A 267 -11.84 -11.92 -17.53
CA PHE A 267 -11.89 -10.60 -18.15
C PHE A 267 -10.48 -10.01 -18.22
N GLY A 268 -10.11 -9.43 -19.36
CA GLY A 268 -8.86 -8.68 -19.51
C GLY A 268 -9.09 -7.18 -19.27
N MET A 269 -8.02 -6.44 -18.96
CA MET A 269 -8.03 -4.97 -18.90
C MET A 269 -7.45 -4.38 -20.20
N PRO A 270 -7.85 -3.16 -20.60
CA PRO A 270 -7.25 -2.47 -21.77
C PRO A 270 -5.73 -2.25 -21.64
N GLY A 271 -5.22 -2.24 -20.42
CA GLY A 271 -3.81 -2.20 -20.05
C GLY A 271 -3.65 -2.51 -18.57
N GLN A 272 -2.42 -2.74 -18.11
CA GLN A 272 -2.18 -3.00 -16.70
C GLN A 272 -2.53 -1.77 -15.86
N VAL A 273 -3.35 -1.96 -14.83
CA VAL A 273 -3.79 -0.91 -13.92
C VAL A 273 -3.55 -1.30 -12.48
N VAL A 274 -3.36 -0.31 -11.61
CA VAL A 274 -3.32 -0.50 -10.15
C VAL A 274 -4.54 0.16 -9.53
N GLY A 275 -5.26 -0.57 -8.69
CA GLY A 275 -6.48 -0.05 -8.06
C GLY A 275 -7.32 -1.12 -7.41
N PHE A 276 -8.57 -0.82 -7.08
CA PHE A 276 -9.47 -1.73 -6.39
C PHE A 276 -10.32 -2.51 -7.40
N PRO A 277 -10.03 -3.80 -7.68
CA PRO A 277 -10.88 -4.59 -8.55
C PRO A 277 -12.29 -4.71 -7.99
N ARG A 278 -13.27 -4.59 -8.90
CA ARG A 278 -14.70 -4.47 -8.60
C ARG A 278 -15.56 -5.19 -9.62
N PHE A 279 -16.75 -5.57 -9.20
CA PHE A 279 -17.80 -6.12 -10.06
C PHE A 279 -19.15 -6.00 -9.37
N THR A 280 -20.22 -6.12 -10.16
CA THR A 280 -21.58 -6.23 -9.67
C THR A 280 -22.11 -7.62 -10.01
N ILE A 281 -22.81 -8.25 -9.07
CA ILE A 281 -23.42 -9.56 -9.27
C ILE A 281 -24.84 -9.58 -8.71
N ASP A 282 -25.80 -10.06 -9.50
CA ASP A 282 -27.11 -10.47 -9.00
C ASP A 282 -27.08 -11.98 -8.75
N ALA A 283 -27.26 -12.40 -7.49
CA ALA A 283 -27.12 -13.80 -7.08
C ALA A 283 -28.01 -14.14 -5.88
N ALA A 284 -28.22 -15.44 -5.67
CA ALA A 284 -28.87 -15.92 -4.45
C ALA A 284 -27.99 -15.70 -3.22
N GLU A 285 -28.62 -15.50 -2.06
CA GLU A 285 -27.92 -15.45 -0.77
C GLU A 285 -27.02 -16.67 -0.56
N GLY A 286 -25.77 -16.41 -0.13
CA GLY A 286 -24.77 -17.43 0.16
C GLY A 286 -24.00 -17.92 -1.08
N THR A 287 -24.27 -17.36 -2.26
CA THR A 287 -23.38 -17.50 -3.42
C THR A 287 -22.00 -16.96 -3.08
N ILE A 288 -20.96 -17.71 -3.42
CA ILE A 288 -19.58 -17.32 -3.16
C ILE A 288 -18.91 -16.96 -4.47
N VAL A 289 -18.19 -15.85 -4.47
CA VAL A 289 -17.33 -15.41 -5.56
C VAL A 289 -15.90 -15.31 -5.08
N GLU A 290 -15.01 -16.15 -5.57
CA GLU A 290 -13.57 -15.96 -5.43
C GLU A 290 -13.04 -15.17 -6.64
N MET A 291 -12.52 -13.97 -6.37
CA MET A 291 -11.90 -13.11 -7.36
C MET A 291 -10.39 -13.31 -7.34
N MET A 292 -9.82 -13.64 -8.50
CA MET A 292 -8.38 -13.78 -8.72
C MET A 292 -7.92 -12.75 -9.73
N VAL A 293 -6.74 -12.16 -9.54
CA VAL A 293 -6.18 -11.18 -10.48
C VAL A 293 -4.74 -11.52 -10.87
N ARG A 294 -4.35 -11.13 -12.09
CA ARG A 294 -3.02 -11.41 -12.66
C ARG A 294 -2.50 -10.25 -13.48
N GLU A 295 -1.17 -10.12 -13.55
CA GLU A 295 -0.48 -9.15 -14.41
C GLU A 295 -0.30 -9.66 -15.85
N SER A 296 -0.47 -10.98 -16.06
CA SER A 296 -0.44 -11.60 -17.39
C SER A 296 -1.22 -12.92 -17.39
N HIS A 297 -1.89 -13.18 -18.51
CA HIS A 297 -2.58 -14.43 -18.79
C HIS A 297 -2.73 -14.58 -20.31
N ASP A 298 -2.51 -15.78 -20.82
CA ASP A 298 -2.79 -16.16 -22.20
C ASP A 298 -4.03 -17.04 -22.20
N VAL A 299 -5.14 -16.54 -22.72
CA VAL A 299 -6.41 -17.28 -22.79
C VAL A 299 -6.33 -18.44 -23.78
N ALA A 300 -5.49 -18.39 -24.81
CA ALA A 300 -5.42 -19.45 -25.81
C ALA A 300 -4.61 -20.65 -25.29
N THR A 301 -3.42 -20.39 -24.76
CA THR A 301 -2.45 -21.45 -24.40
C THR A 301 -2.17 -21.57 -22.91
N GLY A 302 -2.55 -20.57 -22.11
CA GLY A 302 -2.34 -20.55 -20.67
C GLY A 302 -3.31 -21.42 -19.89
N PRO A 303 -3.04 -21.62 -18.58
CA PRO A 303 -3.90 -22.41 -17.71
C PRO A 303 -5.24 -21.72 -17.46
N LEU A 304 -6.34 -22.48 -17.53
CA LEU A 304 -7.69 -21.93 -17.28
C LEU A 304 -7.85 -21.34 -15.89
N TRP A 305 -7.15 -21.88 -14.90
CA TRP A 305 -7.16 -21.37 -13.53
C TRP A 305 -6.10 -20.27 -13.38
N MET A 306 -6.53 -19.03 -13.15
CA MET A 306 -5.66 -17.86 -13.01
C MET A 306 -5.15 -17.71 -11.58
N GLU A 307 -4.10 -18.42 -11.19
CA GLU A 307 -3.45 -18.25 -9.88
C GLU A 307 -2.04 -17.65 -9.98
N ASN A 308 -1.54 -17.05 -8.91
CA ASN A 308 -0.12 -16.76 -8.75
C ASN A 308 0.42 -17.44 -7.48
N TYR A 309 1.72 -17.70 -7.42
CA TYR A 309 2.37 -18.42 -6.31
C TYR A 309 2.31 -17.70 -4.93
N ILE A 310 1.58 -16.59 -4.80
CA ILE A 310 1.49 -15.75 -3.59
C ILE A 310 0.07 -15.69 -2.99
N PHE A 311 -0.77 -16.70 -3.27
CA PHE A 311 -2.12 -16.86 -2.68
C PHE A 311 -3.06 -15.68 -2.98
N HIS A 312 -2.98 -15.13 -4.19
CA HIS A 312 -3.71 -13.92 -4.52
C HIS A 312 -5.15 -14.20 -4.95
N TRP A 313 -6.05 -14.15 -3.97
CA TRP A 313 -7.50 -14.16 -4.19
C TRP A 313 -8.19 -13.28 -3.14
N THR A 314 -9.43 -12.89 -3.43
CA THR A 314 -10.36 -12.24 -2.49
C THR A 314 -11.70 -12.98 -2.57
N ARG A 315 -12.36 -13.22 -1.44
CA ARG A 315 -13.65 -13.91 -1.40
C ARG A 315 -14.78 -12.96 -1.04
N PHE A 316 -15.86 -13.03 -1.78
CA PHE A 316 -17.12 -12.34 -1.49
C PHE A 316 -18.25 -13.35 -1.32
N ILE A 317 -19.10 -13.15 -0.32
CA ILE A 317 -20.31 -13.94 -0.09
C ILE A 317 -21.52 -13.03 -0.28
N CYS A 318 -22.41 -13.40 -1.20
CA CYS A 318 -23.53 -12.58 -1.61
C CYS A 318 -24.66 -12.58 -0.56
N ARG A 319 -25.29 -11.41 -0.37
CA ARG A 319 -26.69 -11.32 0.08
C ARG A 319 -27.62 -11.60 -1.10
N GLU A 320 -28.91 -11.81 -0.83
CA GLU A 320 -29.89 -11.98 -1.91
C GLU A 320 -29.96 -10.75 -2.82
N GLY A 321 -30.05 -11.00 -4.13
CA GLY A 321 -30.23 -9.98 -5.17
C GLY A 321 -28.91 -9.36 -5.61
N ALA A 322 -28.95 -8.06 -5.94
CA ALA A 322 -27.81 -7.31 -6.43
C ALA A 322 -26.80 -6.98 -5.31
N ASN A 323 -25.54 -7.33 -5.56
CA ASN A 323 -24.36 -7.04 -4.74
C ASN A 323 -23.37 -6.24 -5.58
N GLU A 324 -22.81 -5.18 -5.00
CA GLU A 324 -21.69 -4.43 -5.59
C GLU A 324 -20.46 -4.69 -4.72
N PHE A 325 -19.42 -5.27 -5.30
CA PHE A 325 -18.19 -5.61 -4.61
C PHE A 325 -17.02 -4.81 -5.17
N GLU A 326 -16.17 -4.36 -4.25
CA GLU A 326 -14.90 -3.69 -4.52
C GLU A 326 -13.95 -4.12 -3.39
N SER A 327 -12.72 -4.52 -3.72
CA SER A 327 -11.73 -4.90 -2.70
C SER A 327 -11.37 -3.73 -1.80
N PHE A 328 -11.10 -3.99 -0.52
CA PHE A 328 -10.67 -2.96 0.42
C PHE A 328 -9.26 -2.44 0.11
N ASP A 329 -8.32 -3.34 -0.21
CA ASP A 329 -6.95 -3.01 -0.62
C ASP A 329 -6.84 -3.05 -2.15
N TYR A 330 -5.89 -2.29 -2.71
CA TYR A 330 -5.68 -2.22 -4.15
C TYR A 330 -4.82 -3.39 -4.65
N GLU A 331 -4.84 -3.62 -5.97
CA GLU A 331 -4.15 -4.70 -6.67
C GLU A 331 -3.56 -4.24 -8.00
N SER A 332 -2.53 -4.96 -8.48
CA SER A 332 -1.97 -4.83 -9.83
C SER A 332 -2.72 -5.79 -10.77
N VAL A 333 -3.43 -5.25 -11.75
CA VAL A 333 -4.45 -5.98 -12.51
C VAL A 333 -4.25 -5.78 -14.01
N MET A 334 -4.04 -6.88 -14.72
CA MET A 334 -4.22 -6.99 -16.17
C MET A 334 -5.38 -7.93 -16.53
N TRP A 335 -5.67 -8.89 -15.63
CA TRP A 335 -6.74 -9.88 -15.78
C TRP A 335 -7.48 -10.07 -14.46
N ILE A 336 -8.78 -10.33 -14.55
CA ILE A 336 -9.67 -10.68 -13.43
C ILE A 336 -10.37 -12.01 -13.78
N GLN A 337 -10.30 -12.99 -12.88
CA GLN A 337 -11.12 -14.21 -12.91
C GLN A 337 -12.12 -14.17 -11.76
N LEU A 338 -13.39 -14.42 -12.06
CA LEU A 338 -14.43 -14.60 -11.05
C LEU A 338 -14.85 -16.06 -11.01
N HIS A 339 -14.64 -16.72 -9.87
CA HIS A 339 -15.09 -18.09 -9.62
C HIS A 339 -16.36 -18.07 -8.80
N VAL A 340 -17.49 -18.47 -9.40
CA VAL A 340 -18.80 -18.49 -8.76
C VAL A 340 -19.12 -19.92 -8.33
N ARG A 341 -19.45 -20.11 -7.05
CA ARG A 341 -19.93 -21.40 -6.51
C ARG A 341 -21.05 -21.20 -5.50
N ASN A 342 -21.73 -22.29 -5.14
CA ASN A 342 -22.88 -22.28 -4.23
C ASN A 342 -24.07 -21.42 -4.70
N ALA A 343 -24.11 -21.01 -5.97
CA ALA A 343 -25.24 -20.30 -6.53
C ALA A 343 -26.46 -21.22 -6.59
N LYS A 344 -27.60 -20.76 -6.07
CA LYS A 344 -28.88 -21.51 -6.05
C LYS A 344 -29.80 -21.17 -7.22
N ARG A 345 -29.43 -20.14 -7.99
CA ARG A 345 -30.10 -19.67 -9.20
C ARG A 345 -29.05 -19.07 -10.14
N PRO A 346 -29.37 -18.86 -11.42
CA PRO A 346 -28.45 -18.21 -12.34
C PRO A 346 -28.00 -16.86 -11.81
N VAL A 347 -26.73 -16.54 -12.05
CA VAL A 347 -26.13 -15.25 -11.66
C VAL A 347 -26.03 -14.32 -12.86
N THR A 348 -26.04 -13.01 -12.62
CA THR A 348 -25.74 -12.01 -13.64
C THR A 348 -24.58 -11.16 -13.18
N ILE A 349 -23.46 -11.21 -13.92
CA ILE A 349 -22.25 -10.43 -13.64
C ILE A 349 -22.22 -9.23 -14.57
N ARG A 350 -21.97 -8.03 -14.01
CA ARG A 350 -21.83 -6.79 -14.77
C ARG A 350 -20.80 -5.87 -14.11
N ASP A 351 -20.47 -4.78 -14.79
CA ASP A 351 -19.62 -3.69 -14.29
C ASP A 351 -18.25 -4.15 -13.76
N VAL A 352 -17.70 -5.23 -14.33
CA VAL A 352 -16.37 -5.75 -14.00
C VAL A 352 -15.32 -4.71 -14.39
N GLY A 353 -14.40 -4.42 -13.49
CA GLY A 353 -13.33 -3.46 -13.75
C GLY A 353 -12.50 -3.18 -12.51
N VAL A 354 -11.86 -2.02 -12.51
CA VAL A 354 -10.98 -1.58 -11.41
C VAL A 354 -11.26 -0.11 -11.14
N ARG A 355 -11.44 0.26 -9.86
CA ARG A 355 -11.26 1.65 -9.43
C ARG A 355 -9.76 1.93 -9.40
N ARG A 356 -9.23 2.39 -10.52
CA ARG A 356 -7.82 2.72 -10.69
C ARG A 356 -7.44 3.84 -9.73
N ARG A 357 -6.29 3.69 -9.07
CA ARG A 357 -5.62 4.74 -8.31
C ARG A 357 -4.41 5.19 -9.11
N GLU A 358 -4.24 6.49 -9.27
CA GLU A 358 -3.10 7.05 -9.99
C GLU A 358 -2.61 8.30 -9.27
N TYR A 359 -1.28 8.49 -9.22
CA TYR A 359 -0.72 9.75 -8.77
C TYR A 359 -1.18 10.87 -9.72
N PRO A 360 -1.69 12.01 -9.23
CA PRO A 360 -2.16 13.09 -10.08
C PRO A 360 -0.97 13.87 -10.66
N TRP A 361 -0.36 13.30 -11.71
CA TRP A 361 0.82 13.84 -12.38
C TRP A 361 0.59 15.29 -12.86
N PRO A 362 1.55 16.20 -12.64
CA PRO A 362 1.38 17.60 -13.04
C PRO A 362 1.38 17.77 -14.57
N ASN A 363 2.03 16.88 -15.32
CA ASN A 363 2.05 16.90 -16.78
C ASN A 363 1.79 15.50 -17.36
N ALA A 364 1.20 15.46 -18.55
CA ALA A 364 1.16 14.25 -19.35
C ALA A 364 2.53 14.04 -20.04
N PRO A 365 3.05 12.80 -20.09
CA PRO A 365 4.30 12.54 -20.79
C PRO A 365 4.12 12.67 -22.30
N HIS A 366 5.02 13.43 -22.94
CA HIS A 366 5.01 13.67 -24.39
C HIS A 366 6.26 13.04 -25.04
N ILE A 367 6.22 11.71 -25.23
CA ILE A 367 7.29 10.94 -25.87
C ILE A 367 6.78 10.45 -27.23
N ARG A 368 7.49 10.79 -28.30
CA ARG A 368 7.14 10.40 -29.67
C ARG A 368 8.35 9.83 -30.38
N CYS A 369 8.22 8.62 -30.89
CA CYS A 369 9.22 7.95 -31.70
C CYS A 369 8.60 7.53 -33.04
N ALA A 370 9.35 7.72 -34.13
CA ALA A 370 8.89 7.31 -35.46
C ALA A 370 8.87 5.78 -35.63
N GLU A 371 9.67 5.05 -34.85
CA GLU A 371 9.73 3.59 -34.85
C GLU A 371 8.61 3.02 -33.96
N PRO A 372 7.61 2.31 -34.51
CA PRO A 372 6.47 1.81 -33.75
C PRO A 372 6.84 0.90 -32.58
N ALA A 373 7.88 0.07 -32.74
CA ALA A 373 8.33 -0.81 -31.65
C ALA A 373 8.86 -0.01 -30.45
N LEU A 374 9.61 1.06 -30.71
CA LEU A 374 10.11 1.95 -29.65
C LEU A 374 8.99 2.80 -29.04
N GLN A 375 8.01 3.24 -29.83
CA GLN A 375 6.84 3.94 -29.30
C GLN A 375 6.08 3.06 -28.30
N SER A 376 5.85 1.78 -28.65
CA SER A 376 5.20 0.81 -27.76
C SER A 376 5.99 0.59 -26.46
N LEU A 377 7.33 0.50 -26.55
CA LEU A 377 8.21 0.41 -25.38
C LEU A 377 8.08 1.63 -24.46
N PHE A 378 8.05 2.84 -25.03
CA PHE A 378 7.89 4.06 -24.24
C PHE A 378 6.51 4.16 -23.58
N ASP A 379 5.45 3.81 -24.31
CA ASP A 379 4.08 3.81 -23.77
C ASP A 379 3.95 2.80 -22.61
N ALA A 380 4.55 1.62 -22.75
CA ALA A 380 4.62 0.61 -21.69
C ALA A 380 5.43 1.13 -20.49
N SER A 381 6.58 1.76 -20.71
CA SER A 381 7.44 2.31 -19.65
C SER A 381 6.72 3.41 -18.85
N VAL A 382 5.98 4.28 -19.54
CA VAL A 382 5.13 5.30 -18.91
C VAL A 382 4.03 4.64 -18.07
N ASN A 383 3.39 3.57 -18.58
CA ASN A 383 2.38 2.85 -17.83
C ASN A 383 2.95 2.15 -16.60
N THR A 384 4.18 1.63 -16.68
CA THR A 384 4.91 1.11 -15.51
C THR A 384 5.03 2.18 -14.44
N LEU A 385 5.53 3.38 -14.77
CA LEU A 385 5.66 4.47 -13.80
C LEU A 385 4.32 4.88 -13.17
N ARG A 386 3.24 4.93 -13.97
CA ARG A 386 1.89 5.22 -13.45
C ARG A 386 1.38 4.18 -12.44
N ASN A 387 1.87 2.96 -12.53
CA ASN A 387 1.47 1.85 -11.68
C ASN A 387 2.42 1.69 -10.47
N SER A 388 3.72 1.90 -10.64
CA SER A 388 4.73 1.67 -9.60
C SER A 388 5.13 2.93 -8.81
N CYS A 389 4.76 4.12 -9.27
CA CYS A 389 4.95 5.38 -8.55
C CYS A 389 3.59 5.96 -8.13
N LEU A 390 3.16 5.61 -6.91
CA LEU A 390 1.93 6.13 -6.29
C LEU A 390 2.29 6.97 -5.07
N GLU A 391 1.95 6.55 -3.86
CA GLU A 391 2.41 7.20 -2.64
C GLU A 391 3.91 6.97 -2.40
N THR A 392 4.40 5.80 -2.78
CA THR A 392 5.81 5.40 -2.79
C THR A 392 6.22 4.96 -4.20
N ALA A 393 7.51 5.05 -4.52
CA ALA A 393 8.07 4.46 -5.74
C ALA A 393 8.57 3.04 -5.42
N VAL A 394 7.94 2.02 -6.00
CA VAL A 394 8.16 0.62 -5.58
C VAL A 394 8.68 -0.26 -6.71
N ASP A 395 9.27 -1.40 -6.35
CA ASP A 395 9.76 -2.44 -7.29
C ASP A 395 8.66 -2.92 -8.25
N GLY A 396 7.46 -3.16 -7.72
CA GLY A 396 6.29 -3.55 -8.48
C GLY A 396 5.06 -3.71 -7.59
N MET A 397 3.86 -3.57 -8.18
CA MET A 397 2.62 -3.55 -7.40
C MET A 397 1.96 -4.92 -7.19
N GLY A 398 2.34 -5.94 -7.96
CA GLY A 398 1.76 -7.28 -7.86
C GLY A 398 2.18 -8.04 -6.60
N ARG A 399 3.51 -8.13 -6.37
CA ARG A 399 4.08 -9.06 -5.39
C ARG A 399 4.54 -8.42 -4.08
N GLU A 400 5.43 -7.42 -4.13
CA GLU A 400 6.12 -6.90 -2.94
C GLU A 400 5.60 -5.52 -2.51
N ARG A 401 5.44 -4.57 -3.45
CA ARG A 401 5.03 -3.18 -3.19
C ARG A 401 6.01 -2.41 -2.31
N GLN A 402 7.29 -2.69 -2.42
CA GLN A 402 8.28 -2.13 -1.50
C GLN A 402 9.09 -1.03 -2.16
N GLN A 403 9.33 0.05 -1.42
CA GLN A 403 10.17 1.15 -1.85
C GLN A 403 11.65 0.78 -1.71
N TYR A 404 12.14 -0.07 -2.62
CA TYR A 404 13.56 -0.37 -2.71
C TYR A 404 14.30 0.83 -3.29
N SER A 405 15.36 1.30 -2.63
CA SER A 405 16.12 2.41 -3.20
C SER A 405 16.89 2.02 -4.45
N GLY A 406 17.24 0.75 -4.66
CA GLY A 406 17.86 0.29 -5.92
C GLY A 406 16.92 0.37 -7.12
N ASP A 407 15.62 0.20 -6.92
CA ASP A 407 14.61 0.11 -7.97
C ASP A 407 13.84 1.44 -8.13
N GLY A 408 13.38 2.00 -7.01
CA GLY A 408 12.60 3.25 -6.95
C GLY A 408 13.42 4.47 -7.37
N SER A 409 14.73 4.47 -7.14
CA SER A 409 15.68 5.51 -7.58
C SER A 409 15.59 5.78 -9.08
N HIS A 410 15.78 4.74 -9.89
CA HIS A 410 15.73 4.81 -11.35
C HIS A 410 14.37 5.32 -11.84
N GLN A 411 13.29 4.97 -11.13
CA GLN A 411 11.95 5.44 -11.46
C GLN A 411 11.80 6.93 -11.17
N VAL A 412 12.21 7.41 -10.00
CA VAL A 412 12.08 8.85 -9.65
C VAL A 412 12.94 9.74 -10.53
N GLN A 413 14.04 9.22 -11.09
CA GLN A 413 14.84 9.88 -12.12
C GLN A 413 14.08 10.06 -13.43
N ALA A 414 13.29 9.05 -13.85
CA ALA A 414 12.44 9.16 -15.03
C ALA A 414 11.19 10.03 -14.77
N VAL A 415 10.66 10.03 -13.53
CA VAL A 415 9.46 10.79 -13.16
C VAL A 415 9.62 12.29 -13.39
N ARG A 416 10.76 12.86 -12.99
CA ARG A 416 11.01 14.31 -13.09
C ARG A 416 10.93 14.82 -14.54
N PRO A 417 11.68 14.27 -15.52
CA PRO A 417 11.58 14.73 -16.92
C PRO A 417 10.31 14.26 -17.63
N ALA A 418 9.73 13.10 -17.29
CA ALA A 418 8.56 12.57 -17.99
C ALA A 418 7.24 13.20 -17.55
N PHE A 419 7.07 13.45 -16.24
CA PHE A 419 5.83 13.98 -15.66
C PHE A 419 5.99 15.39 -15.07
N GLY A 420 7.22 15.86 -14.86
CA GLY A 420 7.49 17.17 -14.23
C GLY A 420 7.22 17.20 -12.73
N ASP A 421 7.10 16.05 -12.07
CA ASP A 421 6.84 15.98 -10.62
C ASP A 421 8.14 15.96 -9.81
N THR A 422 8.25 16.87 -8.85
CA THR A 422 9.37 16.93 -7.89
C THR A 422 8.98 16.51 -6.47
N LYS A 423 7.68 16.43 -6.17
CA LYS A 423 7.17 16.14 -4.82
C LYS A 423 7.31 14.68 -4.44
N LEU A 424 6.93 13.77 -5.33
CA LEU A 424 7.07 12.33 -5.11
C LEU A 424 8.56 11.93 -5.00
N PRO A 425 9.47 12.39 -5.88
CA PRO A 425 10.91 12.21 -5.67
C PRO A 425 11.42 12.77 -4.33
N ALA A 426 11.02 13.98 -3.94
CA ALA A 426 11.42 14.56 -2.65
C ALA A 426 10.92 13.70 -1.46
N ARG A 427 9.68 13.22 -1.52
CA ARG A 427 9.11 12.32 -0.51
C ARG A 427 9.82 10.96 -0.48
N PHE A 428 10.21 10.41 -1.63
CA PHE A 428 11.01 9.18 -1.72
C PHE A 428 12.32 9.35 -0.95
N LEU A 429 13.04 10.47 -1.12
CA LEU A 429 14.28 10.73 -0.38
C LEU A 429 14.06 10.77 1.13
N LYS A 430 13.04 11.49 1.58
CA LYS A 430 12.70 11.58 3.01
C LYS A 430 12.34 10.22 3.57
N THR A 431 11.33 9.57 2.99
CA THR A 431 10.80 8.30 3.51
C THR A 431 11.84 7.19 3.44
N PHE A 432 12.61 7.02 2.36
CA PHE A 432 13.68 6.02 2.34
C PHE A 432 14.73 6.28 3.43
N SER A 433 15.19 7.53 3.58
CA SER A 433 16.24 7.87 4.54
C SER A 433 15.84 7.57 6.00
N GLN A 434 14.54 7.58 6.31
CA GLN A 434 14.02 7.22 7.63
C GLN A 434 14.38 5.77 8.00
N GLY A 435 14.58 4.89 7.02
CA GLY A 435 15.04 3.51 7.20
C GLY A 435 16.51 3.36 7.67
N LEU A 436 17.21 4.44 8.03
CA LEU A 436 18.55 4.33 8.64
C LEU A 436 18.49 3.62 10.00
N THR A 437 19.27 2.55 10.14
CA THR A 437 19.36 1.78 11.39
C THR A 437 20.21 2.48 12.45
N LEU A 438 20.18 1.95 13.67
CA LEU A 438 21.04 2.43 14.76
C LEU A 438 22.54 2.24 14.45
N ASP A 439 22.88 1.15 13.77
CA ASP A 439 24.25 0.82 13.34
C ASP A 439 24.76 1.73 12.22
N GLY A 440 23.87 2.44 11.53
CA GLY A 440 24.24 3.44 10.51
C GLY A 440 24.18 2.94 9.06
N TYR A 441 23.60 1.77 8.77
CA TYR A 441 23.24 1.38 7.40
C TYR A 441 21.75 1.60 7.13
N PHE A 442 21.36 1.77 5.86
CA PHE A 442 19.95 1.85 5.49
C PHE A 442 19.32 0.47 5.37
N LEU A 443 18.06 0.34 5.79
CA LEU A 443 17.18 -0.68 5.26
C LEU A 443 16.98 -0.39 3.77
N ASP A 444 17.22 -1.37 2.92
CA ASP A 444 17.22 -1.19 1.46
C ASP A 444 15.81 -1.11 0.86
N CYS A 445 14.78 -1.44 1.64
CA CYS A 445 13.41 -1.00 1.41
C CYS A 445 12.76 -0.46 2.69
N TRP A 446 12.14 0.71 2.60
CA TRP A 446 11.45 1.38 3.71
C TRP A 446 10.43 2.41 3.18
N PRO A 447 9.24 2.56 3.78
CA PRO A 447 8.73 1.91 5.00
C PRO A 447 8.02 0.57 4.74
N ALA A 448 8.66 -0.54 5.16
CA ALA A 448 8.14 -1.89 4.91
C ALA A 448 8.61 -2.90 5.96
N TYR A 449 7.85 -3.99 6.12
CA TYR A 449 8.15 -5.03 7.12
C TYR A 449 9.33 -5.94 6.75
N ASP A 450 9.56 -6.22 5.46
CA ASP A 450 10.45 -7.32 5.06
C ASP A 450 11.84 -7.24 5.70
N ARG A 451 12.50 -6.07 5.63
CA ARG A 451 13.87 -5.95 6.14
C ARG A 451 13.95 -6.00 7.66
N LEU A 452 12.89 -5.64 8.38
CA LEU A 452 12.81 -5.92 9.81
C LEU A 452 12.79 -7.44 10.08
N ALA A 453 12.01 -8.19 9.30
CA ALA A 453 11.96 -9.65 9.42
C ALA A 453 13.30 -10.32 9.04
N ARG A 454 13.97 -9.86 7.98
CA ARG A 454 15.29 -10.38 7.58
C ARG A 454 16.36 -10.08 8.62
N LEU A 455 16.35 -8.90 9.23
CA LEU A 455 17.24 -8.58 10.34
C LEU A 455 17.09 -9.57 11.49
N MET A 456 15.86 -9.85 11.92
CA MET A 456 15.61 -10.85 12.97
C MET A 456 16.12 -12.25 12.59
N GLN A 457 15.87 -12.69 11.36
CA GLN A 457 16.35 -13.98 10.85
C GLN A 457 17.89 -14.04 10.79
N ARG A 458 18.53 -12.94 10.39
CA ARG A 458 19.99 -12.81 10.27
C ARG A 458 20.69 -12.96 11.62
N GLN A 459 20.12 -12.40 12.68
CA GLN A 459 20.66 -12.51 14.05
C GLN A 459 20.78 -13.95 14.54
N ILE A 460 19.96 -14.87 14.01
CA ILE A 460 19.98 -16.30 14.36
C ILE A 460 20.47 -17.19 13.22
N GLY A 461 21.04 -16.62 12.16
CA GLY A 461 21.64 -17.37 11.06
C GLY A 461 20.65 -18.15 10.18
N THR A 462 19.36 -17.81 10.21
CA THR A 462 18.34 -18.52 9.39
C THR A 462 18.21 -17.95 7.97
N THR A 463 18.92 -16.88 7.66
CA THR A 463 19.01 -16.30 6.31
C THR A 463 20.40 -15.75 6.02
N VAL A 464 20.80 -15.81 4.75
CA VAL A 464 21.97 -15.10 4.23
C VAL A 464 21.67 -13.65 3.88
N TRP A 465 20.39 -13.32 3.69
CA TRP A 465 19.92 -12.01 3.28
C TRP A 465 19.86 -11.03 4.45
N GLY A 466 20.38 -9.84 4.25
CA GLY A 466 20.19 -8.68 5.10
C GLY A 466 19.97 -7.43 4.25
N PRO A 467 20.04 -6.23 4.85
CA PRO A 467 19.91 -5.01 4.08
C PRO A 467 20.98 -4.89 2.99
N ILE A 468 20.57 -4.45 1.81
CA ILE A 468 21.44 -4.32 0.63
C ILE A 468 22.23 -3.01 0.73
N LEU A 469 23.54 -3.13 0.94
CA LEU A 469 24.40 -2.00 1.29
C LEU A 469 24.61 -1.03 0.12
N ASP A 470 24.70 -1.54 -1.10
CA ASP A 470 24.84 -0.75 -2.34
C ASP A 470 23.60 0.09 -2.67
N HIS A 471 22.42 -0.23 -2.13
CA HIS A 471 21.24 0.65 -2.25
C HIS A 471 21.46 1.97 -1.50
N GLY A 472 22.12 1.93 -0.33
CA GLY A 472 22.51 3.14 0.41
C GLY A 472 23.58 3.97 -0.31
N VAL A 473 24.44 3.31 -1.10
CA VAL A 473 25.43 3.98 -1.97
C VAL A 473 24.70 4.72 -3.09
N GLY A 474 23.77 4.05 -3.79
CA GLY A 474 22.93 4.67 -4.83
C GLY A 474 22.10 5.84 -4.31
N PHE A 475 21.56 5.69 -3.10
CA PHE A 475 20.73 6.71 -2.48
C PHE A 475 21.43 8.07 -2.32
N ASN A 476 22.76 8.09 -2.14
CA ASN A 476 23.54 9.34 -2.11
C ASN A 476 23.52 10.04 -3.48
N PHE A 477 23.65 9.27 -4.58
CA PHE A 477 23.49 9.80 -5.93
C PHE A 477 22.08 10.33 -6.17
N ASP A 478 21.05 9.63 -5.70
CA ASP A 478 19.66 10.09 -5.86
C ASP A 478 19.41 11.43 -5.16
N CYS A 479 19.94 11.58 -3.94
CA CYS A 479 19.88 12.86 -3.21
C CYS A 479 20.58 13.98 -3.99
N TRP A 480 21.79 13.72 -4.49
CA TRP A 480 22.56 14.70 -5.26
C TRP A 480 21.87 15.07 -6.58
N GLN A 481 21.39 14.07 -7.32
CA GLN A 481 20.72 14.27 -8.59
C GLN A 481 19.41 15.03 -8.43
N HIS A 482 18.64 14.75 -7.38
CA HIS A 482 17.45 15.55 -7.07
C HIS A 482 17.82 17.02 -6.90
N TYR A 483 18.80 17.33 -6.06
CA TYR A 483 19.23 18.72 -5.85
C TYR A 483 19.79 19.37 -7.11
N LEU A 484 20.55 18.64 -7.94
CA LEU A 484 21.03 19.16 -9.21
C LEU A 484 19.90 19.55 -10.17
N GLU A 485 18.84 18.74 -10.23
CA GLU A 485 17.74 18.93 -11.16
C GLU A 485 16.69 19.93 -10.66
N THR A 486 16.54 20.10 -9.34
CA THR A 486 15.48 20.93 -8.75
C THR A 486 15.98 22.17 -8.00
N GLY A 487 17.24 22.17 -7.54
CA GLY A 487 17.75 23.14 -6.57
C GLY A 487 17.11 23.04 -5.17
N ASP A 488 16.28 22.02 -4.92
CA ASP A 488 15.54 21.88 -3.66
C ASP A 488 16.42 21.29 -2.56
N ARG A 489 17.08 22.18 -1.81
CA ARG A 489 17.84 21.81 -0.62
C ARG A 489 16.94 21.32 0.52
N ALA A 490 15.70 21.80 0.61
CA ALA A 490 14.80 21.47 1.72
C ALA A 490 14.41 19.99 1.71
N ALA A 491 14.26 19.38 0.52
CA ALA A 491 14.07 17.94 0.37
C ALA A 491 15.19 17.09 0.99
N LEU A 492 16.39 17.68 1.17
CA LEU A 492 17.60 17.00 1.64
C LEU A 492 17.93 17.25 3.12
N GLU A 493 17.20 18.11 3.83
CA GLU A 493 17.49 18.43 5.23
C GLU A 493 17.41 17.20 6.16
N GLU A 494 16.43 16.31 5.92
CA GLU A 494 16.27 15.07 6.69
C GLU A 494 17.24 13.96 6.23
N PRO A 495 17.41 13.70 4.92
CA PRO A 495 18.37 12.70 4.44
C PRO A 495 19.84 13.03 4.74
N TYR A 496 20.27 14.28 4.57
CA TYR A 496 21.70 14.64 4.61
C TYR A 496 22.46 14.19 5.88
N PRO A 497 21.99 14.46 7.11
CA PRO A 497 22.68 13.96 8.32
C PRO A 497 22.70 12.42 8.38
N ARG A 498 21.74 11.73 7.78
CA ARG A 498 21.71 10.27 7.69
C ARG A 498 22.70 9.72 6.67
N LEU A 499 22.90 10.43 5.55
CA LEU A 499 23.95 10.13 4.58
C LEU A 499 25.34 10.19 5.24
N LYS A 500 25.59 11.19 6.09
CA LYS A 500 26.86 11.28 6.85
C LYS A 500 27.06 10.11 7.81
N ARG A 501 26.01 9.67 8.50
CA ARG A 501 26.07 8.47 9.35
C ARG A 501 26.36 7.21 8.54
N PHE A 502 25.77 7.09 7.36
CA PHE A 502 26.04 6.00 6.42
C PHE A 502 27.47 6.00 5.90
N ALA A 503 28.00 7.17 5.54
CA ALA A 503 29.40 7.33 5.19
C ALA A 503 30.34 6.90 6.34
N GLY A 504 30.01 7.27 7.58
CA GLY A 504 30.74 6.81 8.77
C GLY A 504 30.70 5.30 8.95
N TYR A 505 29.55 4.66 8.69
CA TYR A 505 29.42 3.21 8.71
C TYR A 505 30.32 2.55 7.65
N LEU A 506 30.30 3.02 6.40
CA LEU A 506 31.18 2.50 5.36
C LEU A 506 32.66 2.69 5.71
N ALA A 507 33.04 3.86 6.24
CA ALA A 507 34.42 4.13 6.66
C ALA A 507 34.88 3.15 7.75
N ALA A 508 34.00 2.77 8.68
CA ALA A 508 34.30 1.80 9.74
C ALA A 508 34.47 0.35 9.22
N LEU A 509 33.92 0.02 8.05
CA LEU A 509 34.11 -1.29 7.40
C LEU A 509 35.42 -1.39 6.62
N ARG A 510 36.11 -0.27 6.37
CA ARG A 510 37.33 -0.24 5.55
C ARG A 510 38.43 -1.05 6.21
N ARG A 511 39.05 -1.96 5.45
CA ARG A 511 40.16 -2.80 5.91
C ARG A 511 41.49 -2.05 5.79
N ASP A 512 42.56 -2.66 6.31
CA ASP A 512 43.92 -2.13 6.27
C ASP A 512 44.45 -1.92 4.84
N ASP A 513 43.92 -2.65 3.85
CA ASP A 513 44.23 -2.47 2.43
C ASP A 513 43.54 -1.24 1.80
N GLY A 514 42.76 -0.50 2.58
CA GLY A 514 42.02 0.68 2.13
C GLY A 514 40.72 0.35 1.39
N LEU A 515 40.35 -0.92 1.24
CA LEU A 515 39.19 -1.36 0.49
C LEU A 515 38.06 -1.83 1.41
N LEU A 516 36.84 -1.69 0.92
CA LEU A 516 35.65 -2.21 1.58
C LEU A 516 35.47 -3.70 1.27
N PRO A 517 35.11 -4.51 2.27
CA PRO A 517 34.76 -5.92 2.06
C PRO A 517 33.39 -6.05 1.39
N VAL A 518 33.21 -7.13 0.63
CA VAL A 518 31.91 -7.57 0.08
C VAL A 518 31.40 -8.87 0.71
N GLU A 519 32.25 -9.52 1.51
CA GLU A 519 31.97 -10.75 2.25
C GLU A 519 32.22 -10.51 3.73
N ASN A 520 31.51 -11.26 4.59
CA ASN A 520 31.67 -11.19 6.06
C ASN A 520 31.47 -9.79 6.67
N ILE A 521 30.61 -8.97 6.06
CA ILE A 521 30.31 -7.60 6.51
C ILE A 521 29.29 -7.53 7.66
N GLY A 522 28.96 -8.69 8.25
CA GLY A 522 27.98 -8.81 9.32
C GLY A 522 26.54 -8.92 8.81
N VAL A 523 25.71 -7.96 9.20
CA VAL A 523 24.27 -7.96 8.95
C VAL A 523 23.92 -7.62 7.49
N PRO A 524 24.48 -6.55 6.88
CA PRO A 524 24.18 -6.22 5.49
C PRO A 524 24.76 -7.22 4.47
N THR A 525 24.36 -7.06 3.21
CA THR A 525 24.90 -7.79 2.05
C THR A 525 25.17 -6.83 0.89
N VAL A 526 26.05 -7.21 -0.05
CA VAL A 526 26.26 -6.46 -1.30
C VAL A 526 25.52 -7.18 -2.42
N TRP A 527 24.59 -6.51 -3.11
CA TRP A 527 23.75 -7.14 -4.12
C TRP A 527 24.35 -7.07 -5.52
N ILE A 528 24.61 -5.86 -6.04
CA ILE A 528 25.13 -5.53 -7.39
C ILE A 528 25.08 -6.68 -8.41
N ASP A 529 24.13 -6.59 -9.35
CA ASP A 529 23.98 -7.42 -10.56
C ASP A 529 24.21 -8.94 -10.35
N HIS A 530 23.12 -9.65 -10.11
CA HIS A 530 23.13 -11.10 -9.90
C HIS A 530 23.38 -11.93 -11.18
N HIS A 531 23.36 -11.33 -12.37
CA HIS A 531 23.70 -12.01 -13.62
C HIS A 531 25.18 -11.89 -13.97
N ALA A 532 25.77 -10.72 -13.74
CA ALA A 532 27.18 -10.47 -14.02
C ALA A 532 28.11 -11.17 -13.00
N TYR A 533 27.70 -11.27 -11.73
CA TYR A 533 28.55 -11.75 -10.66
C TYR A 533 28.07 -13.08 -10.06
N ARG A 534 28.83 -14.15 -10.34
CA ARG A 534 28.52 -15.52 -9.82
C ARG A 534 28.87 -15.75 -8.35
N HIS A 535 29.79 -14.97 -7.80
CA HIS A 535 30.24 -15.05 -6.39
C HIS A 535 30.31 -13.66 -5.79
N GLU A 536 30.07 -13.53 -4.48
CA GLU A 536 30.14 -12.24 -3.77
C GLU A 536 31.50 -11.56 -3.95
N SER A 537 32.59 -12.31 -3.84
CA SER A 537 33.94 -11.83 -4.09
C SER A 537 34.15 -11.18 -5.47
N HIS A 538 33.37 -11.54 -6.49
CA HIS A 538 33.49 -10.92 -7.81
C HIS A 538 33.04 -9.45 -7.82
N LYS A 539 32.21 -9.05 -6.85
CA LYS A 539 31.68 -7.69 -6.73
C LYS A 539 32.69 -6.70 -6.15
N HIS A 540 33.83 -7.18 -5.64
CA HIS A 540 34.79 -6.38 -4.86
C HIS A 540 35.23 -5.11 -5.59
N CYS A 541 35.64 -5.24 -6.86
CA CYS A 541 36.04 -4.11 -7.69
C CYS A 541 34.88 -3.14 -7.94
N ALA A 542 33.72 -3.65 -8.38
CA ALA A 542 32.57 -2.83 -8.71
C ALA A 542 32.01 -2.08 -7.49
N PHE A 543 31.90 -2.75 -6.35
CA PHE A 543 31.42 -2.13 -5.10
C PHE A 543 32.36 -1.02 -4.63
N ASN A 544 33.67 -1.25 -4.62
CA ASN A 544 34.63 -0.23 -4.20
C ASN A 544 34.66 0.97 -5.16
N LEU A 545 34.60 0.73 -6.47
CA LEU A 545 34.48 1.82 -7.46
C LEU A 545 33.19 2.61 -7.28
N TYR A 546 32.07 1.93 -7.02
CA TYR A 546 30.78 2.57 -6.80
C TYR A 546 30.78 3.45 -5.56
N VAL A 547 31.34 2.96 -4.45
CA VAL A 547 31.46 3.74 -3.21
C VAL A 547 32.43 4.92 -3.38
N ALA A 548 33.58 4.72 -4.03
CA ALA A 548 34.52 5.81 -4.29
C ALA A 548 33.88 6.91 -5.16
N ALA A 549 33.15 6.51 -6.21
CA ALA A 549 32.40 7.42 -7.06
C ALA A 549 31.31 8.17 -6.27
N MET A 550 30.60 7.50 -5.38
CA MET A 550 29.59 8.12 -4.51
C MET A 550 30.21 9.22 -3.64
N PHE A 551 31.35 8.94 -3.00
CA PHE A 551 32.05 9.94 -2.19
C PHE A 551 32.47 11.16 -3.03
N GLN A 552 33.09 10.93 -4.19
CA GLN A 552 33.65 12.00 -5.03
C GLN A 552 32.58 12.82 -5.76
N HIS A 553 31.53 12.16 -6.26
CA HIS A 553 30.61 12.77 -7.22
C HIS A 553 29.23 13.08 -6.64
N ALA A 554 28.88 12.53 -5.48
CA ALA A 554 27.61 12.81 -4.82
C ALA A 554 27.80 13.43 -3.44
N LEU A 555 28.36 12.69 -2.47
CA LEU A 555 28.37 13.11 -1.08
C LEU A 555 29.25 14.35 -0.83
N ALA A 556 30.43 14.46 -1.45
CA ALA A 556 31.27 15.66 -1.33
C ALA A 556 30.58 16.91 -1.89
N ASN A 557 29.89 16.78 -3.02
CA ASN A 557 29.13 17.87 -3.63
C ASN A 557 27.93 18.27 -2.77
N LEU A 558 27.23 17.30 -2.19
CA LEU A 558 26.18 17.54 -1.20
C LEU A 558 26.74 18.25 0.05
N ALA A 559 27.90 17.84 0.56
CA ALA A 559 28.52 18.50 1.70
C ALA A 559 28.82 19.97 1.43
N ALA A 560 29.42 20.27 0.27
CA ALA A 560 29.64 21.64 -0.17
C ALA A 560 28.32 22.44 -0.29
N ALA A 561 27.24 21.84 -0.82
CA ALA A 561 25.92 22.47 -0.91
C ALA A 561 25.30 22.76 0.47
N PHE A 562 25.65 21.97 1.50
CA PHE A 562 25.24 22.20 2.88
C PHE A 562 26.17 23.14 3.67
N GLY A 563 27.32 23.51 3.09
CA GLY A 563 28.33 24.34 3.73
C GLY A 563 29.29 23.59 4.66
N ASP A 564 29.28 22.26 4.60
CA ASP A 564 30.27 21.40 5.26
C ASP A 564 31.54 21.36 4.41
N ASP A 565 32.70 21.21 5.05
CA ASP A 565 33.97 21.02 4.34
C ASP A 565 33.93 19.69 3.57
N PRO A 566 34.09 19.69 2.23
CA PRO A 566 34.03 18.47 1.43
C PRO A 566 35.25 17.55 1.64
N GLU A 567 36.33 18.02 2.27
CA GLU A 567 37.45 17.17 2.70
C GLU A 567 37.35 16.83 4.20
N PRO A 568 37.50 15.54 4.59
CA PRO A 568 37.46 15.14 6.00
C PRO A 568 38.67 15.60 6.82
#